data_AF-A0A956UAX0-F1
#
_entry.id   AF-A0A956UAX0-F1
#
_cell.length_a   1.000
_cell.length_b   1.000
_cell.length_c   1.000
_cell.angle_alpha   90.00
_cell.angle_beta   90.00
_cell.angle_gamma   90.00
#
_symmetry.space_group_name_H-M   'P 1'
#
loop_
_entity.id
_entity.type
_entity.pdbx_description
1 polymer ?
#
loop_
_entity_poly.entity_id
_entity_poly.type
_entity_poly.pdbx_seq_one_letter_code
_entity_poly.pdbx_strand_id
1 'polypeptide(L)'
;GEFGEFQIITDEDVSIKDFFGGEPTPDPEPDPGLFLIDQQPLSIDDFFGVEPSPKQSPILDPNQSESYYDNGGADDATSEWSLEKIYRESGGRETVTVGDMLPFPQRQPGRQLGGSEFFRDVLGINPNGDRYQNGVTGLNRELAILRQVEAGNIPDFLRHPKKVVTRDANGNTAEISVMPDYLAIGTNEDWVRVPMTPILARAIADRYGLELPTEKVADAVYSQADVRLTAEGMVANSRDQKYMTGNGFYLTHNQKIERQLGGTPDGALVAGHKKDIIFSRFAASRPDRLDFYGFFRANGTAIQNAGGGPHDNLYVDYSHGARFVGETVLVNGQPMRYSDVLSNPRLAGLLSDEGTVDVNSIYRQPKDSSYRALY
;
A
#
# COMPACT_ATOMS: atom_id res chain seq x y z
N GLY A 1 47.75 -3.50 50.51
CA GLY A 1 47.00 -2.46 51.24
C GLY A 1 46.99 -1.24 50.37
N GLU A 2 45.90 -0.52 50.17
CA GLU A 2 44.60 -0.50 50.85
C GLU A 2 43.54 -0.17 49.78
N PHE A 3 42.34 -0.72 49.94
CA PHE A 3 41.17 -0.36 49.16
C PHE A 3 40.60 0.95 49.73
N GLY A 4 40.43 1.97 48.88
CA GLY A 4 39.65 3.16 49.20
C GLY A 4 38.21 2.98 48.74
N GLU A 5 37.29 2.92 49.71
CA GLU A 5 35.84 2.91 49.52
C GLU A 5 35.37 4.20 48.81
N PHE A 6 34.49 4.07 47.82
CA PHE A 6 33.67 5.19 47.36
C PHE A 6 32.23 4.95 47.83
N GLN A 7 31.78 5.84 48.72
CA GLN A 7 30.40 5.96 49.18
C GLN A 7 29.48 6.34 48.02
N ILE A 8 28.36 5.63 47.91
CA ILE A 8 27.19 6.06 47.15
C ILE A 8 26.47 7.10 48.03
N ILE A 9 26.47 8.35 47.57
CA ILE A 9 25.55 9.38 48.07
C ILE A 9 24.49 9.57 46.99
N THR A 10 23.29 9.10 47.28
CA THR A 10 22.07 9.46 46.54
C THR A 10 21.59 10.79 47.08
N ASP A 11 21.51 11.81 46.24
CA ASP A 11 20.55 12.89 46.45
C ASP A 11 20.10 13.49 45.12
N GLU A 12 18.83 13.86 45.16
CA GLU A 12 17.91 14.22 44.09
C GLU A 12 18.25 15.55 43.39
N ASP A 13 17.63 15.74 42.22
CA ASP A 13 17.40 17.01 41.50
C ASP A 13 18.58 17.77 40.89
N VAL A 14 18.92 17.44 39.63
CA VAL A 14 19.29 18.46 38.63
C VAL A 14 18.67 18.11 37.27
N SER A 15 17.72 18.93 36.82
CA SER A 15 17.01 18.76 35.53
C SER A 15 17.92 19.08 34.34
N ILE A 16 17.96 18.19 33.35
CA ILE A 16 18.49 18.46 32.01
C ILE A 16 17.54 19.44 31.31
N LYS A 17 17.75 20.76 31.49
CA LYS A 17 17.06 21.80 30.73
C LYS A 17 17.97 22.83 30.04
N ASP A 18 19.28 22.76 30.21
CA ASP A 18 20.16 23.85 29.75
C ASP A 18 21.15 23.51 28.61
N PHE A 19 20.88 22.51 27.75
CA PHE A 19 21.81 22.20 26.65
C PHE A 19 21.26 22.23 25.21
N PHE A 20 19.96 22.35 24.99
CA PHE A 20 19.43 22.50 23.63
C PHE A 20 18.27 23.50 23.61
N GLY A 21 18.57 24.74 23.22
CA GLY A 21 17.57 25.76 22.95
C GLY A 21 16.75 25.40 21.72
N GLY A 22 15.46 25.12 21.94
CA GLY A 22 14.45 24.89 20.91
C GLY A 22 13.32 24.06 21.52
N GLU A 23 12.16 24.68 21.77
CA GLU A 23 10.98 23.94 22.21
C GLU A 23 10.63 22.87 21.16
N PRO A 24 10.35 21.62 21.56
CA PRO A 24 9.79 20.65 20.64
C PRO A 24 8.44 21.17 20.16
N THR A 25 8.28 21.31 18.85
CA THR A 25 6.98 21.57 18.25
C THR A 25 5.99 20.51 18.74
N PRO A 26 4.80 20.87 19.24
CA PRO A 26 3.81 19.89 19.64
C PRO A 26 3.50 18.97 18.47
N ASP A 27 3.39 17.66 18.76
CA ASP A 27 2.90 16.67 17.81
C ASP A 27 1.61 17.17 17.15
N PRO A 28 1.42 16.95 15.83
CA PRO A 28 0.21 17.38 15.16
C PRO A 28 -1.02 16.78 15.85
N GLU A 29 -2.05 17.62 16.03
CA GLU A 29 -3.35 17.25 16.60
C GLU A 29 -3.94 16.00 15.92
N PRO A 30 -4.72 15.20 16.66
CA PRO A 30 -5.24 13.90 16.19
C PRO A 30 -6.08 14.03 14.92
N ASP A 31 -5.98 13.03 14.04
CA ASP A 31 -6.97 12.79 13.00
C ASP A 31 -8.33 12.48 13.68
N PRO A 32 -9.35 13.36 13.54
CA PRO A 32 -10.62 13.20 14.22
C PRO A 32 -11.42 11.96 13.77
N GLY A 33 -10.95 11.23 12.75
CA GLY A 33 -11.59 10.02 12.23
C GLY A 33 -11.36 8.72 13.01
N LEU A 34 -10.50 8.71 14.04
CA LEU A 34 -10.05 7.45 14.70
C LEU A 34 -10.87 6.98 15.91
N PHE A 35 -11.83 7.77 16.41
CA PHE A 35 -12.69 7.31 17.49
C PHE A 35 -13.97 6.73 16.91
N LEU A 36 -14.14 5.40 17.03
CA LEU A 36 -15.39 4.65 17.31
C LEU A 36 -15.25 3.18 16.84
N ILE A 37 -15.33 2.23 17.79
CA ILE A 37 -16.36 1.17 17.93
C ILE A 37 -15.95 0.27 19.10
N ASP A 38 -16.94 -0.08 19.92
CA ASP A 38 -16.89 -0.95 21.11
C ASP A 38 -16.26 -2.32 20.79
N GLN A 39 -15.12 -2.65 21.41
CA GLN A 39 -14.49 -3.98 21.31
C GLN A 39 -14.07 -4.51 22.69
N GLN A 40 -14.43 -5.76 22.95
CA GLN A 40 -13.90 -6.52 24.09
C GLN A 40 -12.43 -6.88 23.88
N PRO A 41 -11.61 -6.93 24.95
CA PRO A 41 -10.20 -7.29 24.84
C PRO A 41 -10.05 -8.78 24.51
N LEU A 42 -9.48 -9.10 23.34
CA LEU A 42 -9.01 -10.45 23.01
C LEU A 42 -7.79 -10.81 23.87
N SER A 43 -7.71 -12.08 24.31
CA SER A 43 -6.63 -12.60 25.16
C SER A 43 -5.44 -13.07 24.31
N ILE A 44 -4.28 -13.28 24.94
CA ILE A 44 -3.03 -13.64 24.26
C ILE A 44 -3.02 -15.07 23.70
N ASP A 45 -3.90 -15.93 24.21
CA ASP A 45 -3.96 -17.35 23.82
C ASP A 45 -4.61 -17.55 22.44
N ASP A 46 -5.33 -16.54 21.93
CA ASP A 46 -5.92 -16.53 20.59
C ASP A 46 -4.88 -16.25 19.48
N PHE A 47 -3.64 -15.88 19.82
CA PHE A 47 -2.63 -15.42 18.86
C PHE A 47 -1.79 -16.54 18.20
N PHE A 48 -1.75 -17.75 18.78
CA PHE A 48 -0.88 -18.84 18.30
C PHE A 48 -1.56 -20.22 18.24
N GLY A 49 -2.90 -20.27 18.32
CA GLY A 49 -3.66 -21.51 18.53
C GLY A 49 -4.41 -22.09 17.33
N VAL A 50 -4.18 -21.65 16.10
CA VAL A 50 -4.90 -22.21 14.94
C VAL A 50 -3.93 -22.97 14.04
N GLU A 51 -3.92 -24.30 14.17
CA GLU A 51 -3.35 -25.16 13.14
C GLU A 51 -4.08 -24.93 11.81
N PRO A 52 -3.37 -24.79 10.68
CA PRO A 52 -4.02 -24.62 9.39
C PRO A 52 -4.81 -25.89 9.04
N SER A 53 -6.12 -25.77 8.92
CA SER A 53 -6.98 -26.83 8.39
C SER A 53 -6.53 -27.19 6.96
N PRO A 54 -6.32 -28.47 6.63
CA PRO A 54 -5.92 -28.87 5.29
C PRO A 54 -7.10 -28.67 4.32
N LYS A 55 -6.97 -27.68 3.42
CA LYS A 55 -7.97 -27.44 2.36
C LYS A 55 -7.57 -28.17 1.09
N GLN A 56 -8.42 -29.09 0.67
CA GLN A 56 -8.28 -29.87 -0.56
C GLN A 56 -8.46 -28.97 -1.79
N SER A 57 -7.54 -29.11 -2.75
CA SER A 57 -7.60 -28.46 -4.06
C SER A 57 -8.71 -29.07 -4.92
N PRO A 58 -9.55 -28.29 -5.63
CA PRO A 58 -10.36 -28.82 -6.70
C PRO A 58 -9.54 -29.02 -7.98
N ILE A 59 -9.85 -30.12 -8.65
CA ILE A 59 -9.34 -30.53 -9.97
C ILE A 59 -9.90 -29.58 -11.03
N LEU A 60 -9.03 -29.00 -11.87
CA LEU A 60 -9.41 -28.19 -13.03
C LEU A 60 -9.79 -29.11 -14.21
N ASP A 61 -10.96 -28.86 -14.81
CA ASP A 61 -11.42 -29.44 -16.08
C ASP A 61 -10.91 -28.58 -17.25
N PRO A 62 -10.11 -29.11 -18.18
CA PRO A 62 -9.56 -28.34 -19.29
C PRO A 62 -10.41 -28.54 -20.54
N ASN A 63 -11.34 -27.62 -20.79
CA ASN A 63 -11.86 -27.33 -22.13
C ASN A 63 -12.79 -26.12 -22.05
N GLN A 64 -12.39 -24.98 -22.63
CA GLN A 64 -13.15 -24.28 -23.68
C GLN A 64 -12.24 -23.23 -24.35
N SER A 65 -12.12 -23.36 -25.67
CA SER A 65 -11.35 -22.54 -26.59
C SER A 65 -12.20 -21.44 -27.23
N GLU A 66 -11.58 -20.27 -27.42
CA GLU A 66 -11.73 -19.27 -28.51
C GLU A 66 -13.12 -18.74 -28.93
N SER A 67 -13.24 -17.40 -29.03
CA SER A 67 -13.22 -16.74 -30.36
C SER A 67 -13.22 -15.20 -30.23
N TYR A 68 -12.23 -14.59 -30.87
CA TYR A 68 -12.17 -13.17 -31.24
C TYR A 68 -13.23 -12.87 -32.31
N TYR A 69 -13.96 -11.76 -32.19
CA TYR A 69 -14.68 -11.16 -33.30
C TYR A 69 -14.29 -9.70 -33.51
N ASP A 70 -13.77 -9.47 -34.72
CA ASP A 70 -13.67 -8.23 -35.46
C ASP A 70 -15.06 -7.84 -36.00
N ASN A 71 -15.40 -6.54 -35.95
CA ASN A 71 -15.93 -5.78 -37.08
C ASN A 71 -16.26 -4.32 -36.69
N GLY A 72 -15.47 -3.39 -37.24
CA GLY A 72 -15.96 -2.41 -38.22
C GLY A 72 -17.01 -1.35 -37.83
N GLY A 73 -16.56 -0.09 -37.78
CA GLY A 73 -17.13 0.98 -38.61
C GLY A 73 -18.17 1.91 -37.99
N ALA A 74 -17.73 3.13 -37.64
CA ALA A 74 -18.47 4.37 -37.91
C ALA A 74 -17.49 5.56 -37.86
N ASP A 75 -17.03 5.96 -39.04
CA ASP A 75 -16.44 7.28 -39.27
C ASP A 75 -17.53 8.34 -39.09
N ASP A 76 -17.36 9.25 -38.13
CA ASP A 76 -17.87 10.61 -38.28
C ASP A 76 -16.82 11.62 -37.79
N ALA A 77 -16.31 12.37 -38.75
CA ALA A 77 -15.19 13.27 -38.61
C ALA A 77 -15.70 14.68 -38.31
N THR A 78 -15.65 15.10 -37.04
CA THR A 78 -15.52 16.53 -36.68
C THR A 78 -14.68 16.73 -35.41
N SER A 79 -13.37 16.52 -35.52
CA SER A 79 -12.31 17.40 -35.00
C SER A 79 -10.96 16.66 -35.11
N GLU A 80 -9.86 17.39 -35.27
CA GLU A 80 -8.49 16.87 -35.42
C GLU A 80 -7.94 16.16 -34.15
N TRP A 81 -8.68 15.20 -33.59
CA TRP A 81 -8.46 14.56 -32.28
C TRP A 81 -8.71 13.06 -32.30
N SER A 82 -7.99 12.29 -33.12
CA SER A 82 -7.97 10.84 -32.91
C SER A 82 -7.10 10.51 -31.69
N LEU A 83 -7.53 9.54 -30.87
CA LEU A 83 -6.70 8.98 -29.79
C LEU A 83 -5.35 8.50 -30.29
N GLU A 84 -5.31 8.06 -31.55
CA GLU A 84 -4.09 7.70 -32.25
C GLU A 84 -3.11 8.87 -32.40
N LYS A 85 -3.61 10.10 -32.65
CA LYS A 85 -2.77 11.30 -32.66
C LYS A 85 -2.23 11.60 -31.27
N ILE A 86 -3.07 11.52 -30.23
CA ILE A 86 -2.63 11.72 -28.84
C ILE A 86 -1.57 10.68 -28.44
N TYR A 87 -1.78 9.42 -28.79
CA TYR A 87 -0.85 8.32 -28.55
C TYR A 87 0.52 8.55 -29.24
N ARG A 88 0.50 9.03 -30.48
CA ARG A 88 1.72 9.39 -31.22
C ARG A 88 2.41 10.61 -30.61
N GLU A 89 1.64 11.61 -30.18
CA GLU A 89 2.15 12.86 -29.59
C GLU A 89 2.65 12.68 -28.14
N SER A 90 2.10 11.73 -27.37
CA SER A 90 2.62 11.34 -26.05
C SER A 90 3.90 10.52 -26.13
N GLY A 91 4.53 10.45 -27.31
CA GLY A 91 5.87 9.92 -27.48
C GLY A 91 5.93 8.41 -27.61
N GLY A 92 4.87 7.75 -28.12
CA GLY A 92 4.77 6.31 -28.38
C GLY A 92 6.11 5.66 -28.72
N ARG A 93 6.81 5.21 -27.68
CA ARG A 93 8.11 4.55 -27.74
C ARG A 93 8.03 3.34 -26.82
N GLU A 94 8.42 2.22 -27.42
CA GLU A 94 8.24 0.83 -26.99
C GLU A 94 6.80 0.34 -27.04
N THR A 95 6.63 -0.86 -27.59
CA THR A 95 5.39 -1.62 -27.52
C THR A 95 5.07 -1.87 -26.06
N VAL A 96 4.20 -1.06 -25.49
CA VAL A 96 3.70 -1.22 -24.13
C VAL A 96 2.77 -2.44 -24.14
N THR A 97 3.27 -3.60 -23.71
CA THR A 97 2.49 -4.83 -23.63
C THR A 97 1.81 -4.93 -22.27
N VAL A 98 0.50 -5.18 -22.26
CA VAL A 98 -0.20 -5.56 -21.04
C VAL A 98 0.24 -6.97 -20.66
N GLY A 99 1.05 -7.09 -19.61
CA GLY A 99 1.39 -8.38 -19.03
C GLY A 99 0.23 -8.95 -18.22
N ASP A 100 0.06 -10.27 -18.27
CA ASP A 100 -0.93 -11.01 -17.46
C ASP A 100 -0.54 -11.10 -15.96
N MET A 101 0.67 -10.67 -15.62
CA MET A 101 1.20 -10.66 -14.27
C MET A 101 1.91 -9.34 -13.96
N LEU A 102 1.87 -8.94 -12.69
CA LEU A 102 2.67 -7.85 -12.18
C LEU A 102 4.17 -8.26 -12.18
N PRO A 103 5.07 -7.38 -12.66
CA PRO A 103 6.50 -7.64 -12.89
C PRO A 103 7.38 -7.77 -11.64
N PHE A 104 6.85 -8.27 -10.52
CA PHE A 104 7.66 -8.57 -9.33
C PHE A 104 8.67 -9.70 -9.60
N PRO A 105 9.82 -9.71 -8.91
CA PRO A 105 10.84 -10.77 -9.06
C PRO A 105 10.25 -12.16 -8.87
N GLN A 106 10.70 -13.11 -9.68
CA GLN A 106 10.38 -14.52 -9.46
C GLN A 106 10.93 -14.96 -8.10
N ARG A 107 10.18 -15.84 -7.45
CA ARG A 107 10.56 -16.34 -6.13
C ARG A 107 11.88 -17.09 -6.20
N GLN A 108 12.85 -16.70 -5.38
CA GLN A 108 14.14 -17.40 -5.31
C GLN A 108 13.97 -18.84 -4.78
N PRO A 109 14.74 -19.81 -5.29
CA PRO A 109 14.68 -21.19 -4.82
C PRO A 109 15.22 -21.30 -3.38
N GLY A 110 14.56 -22.09 -2.53
CA GLY A 110 14.99 -22.34 -1.15
C GLY A 110 13.83 -22.32 -0.15
N ARG A 111 14.16 -22.38 1.16
CA ARG A 111 13.16 -22.20 2.22
C ARG A 111 12.59 -20.79 2.13
N GLN A 112 11.27 -20.72 2.07
CA GLN A 112 10.54 -19.46 2.03
C GLN A 112 10.17 -19.06 3.45
N LEU A 113 10.37 -17.78 3.75
CA LEU A 113 9.97 -17.21 5.02
C LEU A 113 8.47 -16.93 4.98
N GLY A 114 7.70 -17.52 5.89
CA GLY A 114 6.29 -17.16 6.06
C GLY A 114 6.14 -15.70 6.52
N GLY A 115 4.99 -15.09 6.27
CA GLY A 115 4.73 -13.71 6.69
C GLY A 115 4.77 -13.56 8.21
N SER A 116 4.15 -14.48 8.94
CA SER A 116 4.20 -14.49 10.41
C SER A 116 5.64 -14.71 10.91
N GLU A 117 6.40 -15.57 10.23
CA GLU A 117 7.82 -15.80 10.52
C GLU A 117 8.66 -14.53 10.26
N PHE A 118 8.41 -13.80 9.17
CA PHE A 118 9.07 -12.53 8.88
C PHE A 118 8.85 -11.50 10.00
N PHE A 119 7.61 -11.36 10.47
CA PHE A 119 7.31 -10.45 11.58
C PHE A 119 8.01 -10.86 12.87
N ARG A 120 7.99 -12.15 13.21
CA ARG A 120 8.60 -12.66 14.45
C ARG A 120 10.13 -12.56 14.42
N ASP A 121 10.75 -13.11 13.39
CA ASP A 121 12.20 -13.41 13.40
C ASP A 121 13.03 -12.30 12.76
N VAL A 122 12.49 -11.59 11.77
CA VAL A 122 13.21 -10.51 11.07
C VAL A 122 12.86 -9.15 11.66
N LEU A 123 11.56 -8.89 11.86
CA LEU A 123 11.12 -7.65 12.48
C LEU A 123 11.19 -7.71 14.01
N GLY A 124 11.50 -8.86 14.59
CA GLY A 124 11.76 -9.00 16.04
C GLY A 124 10.49 -8.84 16.88
N ILE A 125 9.33 -9.23 16.36
CA ILE A 125 8.10 -9.23 17.15
C ILE A 125 8.09 -10.41 18.11
N ASN A 126 8.16 -10.11 19.41
CA ASN A 126 7.99 -11.11 20.45
C ASN A 126 6.49 -11.43 20.66
N PRO A 127 6.04 -12.66 20.38
CA PRO A 127 4.65 -13.07 20.58
C PRO A 127 4.18 -13.01 22.04
N ASN A 128 5.11 -13.16 22.98
CA ASN A 128 4.88 -13.11 24.42
C ASN A 128 5.38 -11.78 25.04
N GLY A 129 5.85 -10.85 24.20
CA GLY A 129 6.27 -9.53 24.63
C GLY A 129 5.07 -8.65 24.91
N ASP A 130 5.35 -7.45 25.42
CA ASP A 130 4.32 -6.42 25.41
C ASP A 130 3.78 -6.26 23.98
N ARG A 131 2.46 -6.04 23.80
CA ARG A 131 1.72 -5.95 22.51
C ARG A 131 2.21 -4.81 21.58
N TYR A 132 3.33 -4.23 21.95
CA TYR A 132 3.79 -2.86 21.82
C TYR A 132 5.29 -2.80 21.52
N GLN A 133 5.98 -3.95 21.40
CA GLN A 133 7.36 -3.93 20.90
C GLN A 133 7.36 -3.56 19.42
N ASN A 134 7.98 -2.44 19.10
CA ASN A 134 8.10 -1.94 17.74
C ASN A 134 9.06 -2.77 16.89
N GLY A 135 9.90 -3.61 17.51
CA GLY A 135 10.87 -4.43 16.81
C GLY A 135 11.81 -3.57 15.95
N VAL A 136 12.16 -4.05 14.76
CA VAL A 136 12.89 -3.26 13.75
C VAL A 136 11.97 -2.20 13.14
N THR A 137 12.33 -0.92 13.20
CA THR A 137 11.54 0.21 12.68
C THR A 137 12.31 1.07 11.67
N GLY A 138 11.62 2.08 11.12
CA GLY A 138 12.20 3.08 10.23
C GLY A 138 12.87 2.44 9.01
N LEU A 139 14.01 3.00 8.60
CA LEU A 139 14.74 2.57 7.41
C LEU A 139 15.13 1.08 7.47
N ASN A 140 15.47 0.55 8.64
CA ASN A 140 15.85 -0.85 8.79
C ASN A 140 14.68 -1.80 8.49
N ARG A 141 13.45 -1.41 8.87
CA ARG A 141 12.24 -2.15 8.51
C ARG A 141 11.99 -2.09 7.01
N GLU A 142 12.15 -0.92 6.43
CA GLU A 142 11.93 -0.69 4.98
C GLU A 142 12.91 -1.52 4.15
N LEU A 143 14.19 -1.55 4.53
CA LEU A 143 15.20 -2.40 3.91
C LEU A 143 14.91 -3.89 4.11
N ALA A 144 14.38 -4.28 5.27
CA ALA A 144 13.97 -5.67 5.50
C ALA A 144 12.81 -6.08 4.58
N ILE A 145 11.81 -5.22 4.41
CA ILE A 145 10.69 -5.42 3.46
C ILE A 145 11.22 -5.47 2.03
N LEU A 146 12.07 -4.51 1.62
CA LEU A 146 12.62 -4.44 0.27
C LEU A 146 13.38 -5.72 -0.10
N ARG A 147 14.22 -6.24 0.80
CA ARG A 147 14.94 -7.51 0.60
C ARG A 147 14.01 -8.69 0.35
N GLN A 148 12.85 -8.75 1.02
CA GLN A 148 11.87 -9.80 0.79
C GLN A 148 11.21 -9.66 -0.58
N VAL A 149 10.88 -8.43 -0.99
CA VAL A 149 10.36 -8.13 -2.33
C VAL A 149 11.38 -8.50 -3.42
N GLU A 150 12.64 -8.11 -3.25
CA GLU A 150 13.75 -8.46 -4.16
C GLU A 150 13.98 -9.98 -4.26
N ALA A 151 13.78 -10.71 -3.16
CA ALA A 151 13.84 -12.17 -3.14
C ALA A 151 12.60 -12.84 -3.75
N GLY A 152 11.59 -12.06 -4.15
CA GLY A 152 10.31 -12.55 -4.66
C GLY A 152 9.44 -13.22 -3.60
N ASN A 153 9.64 -12.93 -2.31
CA ASN A 153 8.83 -13.46 -1.20
C ASN A 153 7.50 -12.72 -1.07
N ILE A 154 6.71 -12.76 -2.14
CA ILE A 154 5.37 -12.18 -2.27
C ILE A 154 4.44 -13.31 -2.67
N PRO A 155 3.27 -13.47 -2.01
CA PRO A 155 2.29 -14.48 -2.39
C PRO A 155 1.96 -14.45 -3.88
N ASP A 156 1.87 -15.61 -4.52
CA ASP A 156 1.79 -15.73 -5.97
C ASP A 156 0.48 -15.14 -6.50
N PHE A 157 -0.62 -15.29 -5.75
CA PHE A 157 -1.91 -14.72 -6.11
C PHE A 157 -1.89 -13.19 -6.22
N LEU A 158 -1.00 -12.49 -5.51
CA LEU A 158 -0.86 -11.04 -5.61
C LEU A 158 -0.19 -10.59 -6.92
N ARG A 159 0.46 -11.51 -7.63
CA ARG A 159 1.10 -11.23 -8.92
C ARG A 159 0.10 -11.22 -10.07
N HIS A 160 -1.11 -11.74 -9.87
CA HIS A 160 -2.16 -11.77 -10.88
C HIS A 160 -3.08 -10.57 -10.70
N PRO A 161 -2.92 -9.50 -11.49
CA PRO A 161 -3.71 -8.30 -11.32
C PRO A 161 -5.17 -8.52 -11.68
N LYS A 162 -6.04 -7.73 -11.06
CA LYS A 162 -7.45 -7.58 -11.43
C LYS A 162 -7.62 -6.37 -12.34
N LYS A 163 -8.69 -6.36 -13.11
CA LYS A 163 -9.02 -5.24 -13.99
C LYS A 163 -10.10 -4.39 -13.34
N VAL A 164 -9.86 -3.08 -13.29
CA VAL A 164 -10.88 -2.10 -12.91
C VAL A 164 -11.00 -1.06 -14.02
N VAL A 165 -12.20 -0.54 -14.22
CA VAL A 165 -12.47 0.43 -15.28
C VAL A 165 -12.83 1.79 -14.67
N THR A 166 -12.22 2.85 -15.18
CA THR A 166 -12.62 4.24 -14.92
C THR A 166 -13.16 4.89 -16.19
N ARG A 167 -13.88 6.01 -16.02
CA ARG A 167 -14.43 6.82 -17.11
C ARG A 167 -14.14 8.30 -16.89
N ASP A 168 -13.93 9.01 -17.99
CA ASP A 168 -13.87 10.48 -17.98
C ASP A 168 -15.24 11.10 -18.32
N ALA A 169 -15.32 12.43 -18.29
CA ALA A 169 -16.54 13.17 -18.62
C ALA A 169 -16.98 13.06 -20.08
N ASN A 170 -16.08 12.62 -20.98
CA ASN A 170 -16.34 12.45 -22.40
C ASN A 170 -16.78 11.01 -22.74
N GLY A 171 -16.85 10.12 -21.75
CA GLY A 171 -17.24 8.73 -21.92
C GLY A 171 -16.10 7.78 -22.33
N ASN A 172 -14.86 8.27 -22.43
CA ASN A 172 -13.69 7.43 -22.65
C ASN A 172 -13.50 6.49 -21.45
N THR A 173 -12.92 5.31 -21.68
CA THR A 173 -12.61 4.33 -20.64
C THR A 173 -11.11 4.15 -20.48
N ALA A 174 -10.72 3.83 -19.25
CA ALA A 174 -9.39 3.30 -18.94
C ALA A 174 -9.56 1.97 -18.18
N GLU A 175 -9.04 0.88 -18.73
CA GLU A 175 -8.93 -0.41 -18.03
C GLU A 175 -7.55 -0.50 -17.38
N ILE A 176 -7.54 -0.71 -16.07
CA ILE A 176 -6.37 -0.58 -15.21
C ILE A 176 -6.12 -1.92 -14.53
N SER A 177 -4.90 -2.44 -14.65
CA SER A 177 -4.45 -3.61 -13.91
C SER A 177 -4.07 -3.22 -12.49
N VAL A 178 -4.72 -3.80 -11.47
CA VAL A 178 -4.49 -3.49 -10.05
C VAL A 178 -4.14 -4.74 -9.26
N MET A 179 -3.25 -4.62 -8.28
CA MET A 179 -2.95 -5.70 -7.34
C MET A 179 -4.23 -6.08 -6.57
N PRO A 180 -4.58 -7.38 -6.44
CA PRO A 180 -5.86 -7.80 -5.88
C PRO A 180 -6.03 -7.44 -4.39
N ASP A 181 -4.92 -7.40 -3.64
CA ASP A 181 -4.84 -6.86 -2.28
C ASP A 181 -3.56 -6.01 -2.15
N TYR A 182 -3.30 -5.44 -0.98
CA TYR A 182 -2.07 -4.71 -0.69
C TYR A 182 -0.85 -5.63 -0.65
N LEU A 183 0.33 -5.08 -0.93
CA LEU A 183 1.59 -5.82 -0.86
C LEU A 183 1.72 -6.55 0.49
N ALA A 184 2.00 -7.84 0.39
CA ALA A 184 2.26 -8.71 1.52
C ALA A 184 3.58 -9.45 1.33
N ILE A 185 4.18 -9.83 2.46
CA ILE A 185 5.36 -10.69 2.50
C ILE A 185 4.94 -12.08 2.99
N GLY A 186 5.40 -13.11 2.29
CA GLY A 186 5.21 -14.50 2.71
C GLY A 186 4.94 -15.49 1.59
N THR A 187 4.51 -16.67 2.02
CA THR A 187 4.05 -17.79 1.18
C THR A 187 2.56 -17.63 0.88
N ASN A 188 1.97 -18.50 0.05
CA ASN A 188 0.53 -18.47 -0.17
C ASN A 188 -0.23 -18.89 1.10
N GLU A 189 0.39 -19.70 1.96
CA GLU A 189 -0.21 -20.28 3.16
C GLU A 189 -0.02 -19.42 4.42
N ASP A 190 1.05 -18.61 4.47
CA ASP A 190 1.35 -17.69 5.57
C ASP A 190 1.95 -16.40 5.02
N TRP A 191 1.18 -15.32 5.09
CA TRP A 191 1.55 -13.99 4.61
C TRP A 191 0.94 -12.88 5.48
N VAL A 192 1.58 -11.72 5.46
CA VAL A 192 1.15 -10.54 6.22
C VAL A 192 1.25 -9.30 5.33
N ARG A 193 0.17 -8.51 5.26
CA ARG A 193 0.18 -7.20 4.60
C ARG A 193 1.17 -6.28 5.31
N VAL A 194 2.07 -5.66 4.55
CA VAL A 194 3.16 -4.84 5.12
C VAL A 194 2.92 -3.35 4.89
N PRO A 195 2.47 -2.58 5.90
CA PRO A 195 2.56 -1.12 5.84
C PRO A 195 4.00 -0.67 5.59
N MET A 196 4.15 0.34 4.75
CA MET A 196 5.43 0.95 4.41
C MET A 196 5.28 2.45 4.19
N THR A 197 6.40 3.18 4.16
CA THR A 197 6.39 4.57 3.75
C THR A 197 6.06 4.71 2.26
N PRO A 198 5.56 5.88 1.85
CA PRO A 198 5.41 6.18 0.42
C PRO A 198 6.76 6.16 -0.33
N ILE A 199 7.89 6.40 0.35
CA ILE A 199 9.23 6.33 -0.26
C ILE A 199 9.56 4.91 -0.69
N LEU A 200 9.36 3.91 0.18
CA LEU A 200 9.56 2.51 -0.19
C LEU A 200 8.57 2.07 -1.27
N ALA A 201 7.30 2.47 -1.14
CA ALA A 201 6.29 2.15 -2.16
C ALA A 201 6.69 2.68 -3.54
N ARG A 202 7.15 3.94 -3.64
CA ARG A 202 7.66 4.50 -4.91
C ARG A 202 8.92 3.81 -5.40
N ALA A 203 9.88 3.50 -4.52
CA ALA A 203 11.11 2.80 -4.91
C ALA A 203 10.82 1.40 -5.49
N ILE A 204 9.89 0.66 -4.89
CA ILE A 204 9.40 -0.62 -5.42
C ILE A 204 8.71 -0.40 -6.77
N ALA A 205 7.86 0.63 -6.88
CA ALA A 205 7.13 0.92 -8.10
C ALA A 205 8.07 1.20 -9.28
N ASP A 206 9.06 2.06 -9.07
CA ASP A 206 10.11 2.37 -10.05
C ASP A 206 10.89 1.15 -10.51
N ARG A 207 11.29 0.31 -9.55
CA ARG A 207 12.17 -0.82 -9.83
C ARG A 207 11.50 -1.87 -10.71
N TYR A 208 10.19 -2.05 -10.54
CA TYR A 208 9.47 -3.13 -11.20
C TYR A 208 8.55 -2.64 -12.32
N GLY A 209 8.46 -1.34 -12.64
CA GLY A 209 7.53 -0.88 -13.68
C GLY A 209 6.08 -1.01 -13.19
N LEU A 210 5.83 -0.48 -12.00
CA LEU A 210 4.50 -0.35 -11.40
C LEU A 210 4.25 1.12 -11.07
N GLU A 211 3.01 1.43 -10.72
CA GLU A 211 2.59 2.75 -10.28
C GLU A 211 1.75 2.65 -9.00
N LEU A 212 1.51 3.79 -8.36
CA LEU A 212 0.57 3.92 -7.25
C LEU A 212 -0.78 4.43 -7.76
N PRO A 213 -1.90 4.06 -7.12
CA PRO A 213 -3.22 4.55 -7.50
C PRO A 213 -3.34 6.05 -7.24
N THR A 214 -4.31 6.69 -7.88
CA THR A 214 -4.86 7.97 -7.44
C THR A 214 -6.10 7.73 -6.57
N GLU A 215 -6.69 8.78 -5.99
CA GLU A 215 -8.01 8.72 -5.35
C GLU A 215 -9.06 8.08 -6.29
N LYS A 216 -9.16 8.55 -7.53
CA LYS A 216 -10.10 8.02 -8.53
C LYS A 216 -9.89 6.52 -8.82
N VAL A 217 -8.64 6.06 -8.88
CA VAL A 217 -8.34 4.64 -9.09
C VAL A 217 -8.66 3.83 -7.83
N ALA A 218 -8.39 4.34 -6.63
CA ALA A 218 -8.76 3.69 -5.38
C ALA A 218 -10.30 3.56 -5.23
N ASP A 219 -11.07 4.58 -5.62
CA ASP A 219 -12.53 4.50 -5.71
C ASP A 219 -13.01 3.46 -6.72
N ALA A 220 -12.36 3.39 -7.89
CA ALA A 220 -12.66 2.37 -8.88
C ALA A 220 -12.39 0.96 -8.35
N VAL A 221 -11.29 0.77 -7.61
CA VAL A 221 -10.97 -0.48 -6.91
C VAL A 221 -12.05 -0.82 -5.88
N TYR A 222 -12.42 0.11 -5.01
CA TYR A 222 -13.45 -0.13 -4.00
C TYR A 222 -14.81 -0.47 -4.63
N SER A 223 -15.24 0.31 -5.62
CA SER A 223 -16.52 0.12 -6.31
C SER A 223 -16.59 -1.13 -7.18
N GLN A 224 -15.47 -1.71 -7.59
CA GLN A 224 -15.42 -2.93 -8.41
C GLN A 224 -14.85 -4.15 -7.66
N ALA A 225 -14.55 -4.01 -6.35
CA ALA A 225 -14.03 -5.10 -5.54
C ALA A 225 -15.01 -6.27 -5.42
N ASP A 226 -14.45 -7.49 -5.50
CA ASP A 226 -15.16 -8.74 -5.22
C ASP A 226 -15.63 -8.77 -3.76
N VAL A 227 -14.79 -8.25 -2.85
CA VAL A 227 -15.07 -8.15 -1.42
C VAL A 227 -14.74 -6.74 -0.90
N ARG A 228 -15.73 -6.10 -0.29
CA ARG A 228 -15.59 -4.78 0.37
C ARG A 228 -15.63 -4.97 1.88
N LEU A 229 -14.50 -4.74 2.52
CA LEU A 229 -14.35 -4.82 3.97
C LEU A 229 -14.66 -3.48 4.61
N THR A 230 -15.13 -3.52 5.85
CA THR A 230 -15.31 -2.31 6.66
C THR A 230 -14.01 -2.00 7.38
N ALA A 231 -13.54 -0.77 7.28
CA ALA A 231 -12.40 -0.26 8.01
C ALA A 231 -12.54 -0.53 9.52
N GLU A 232 -11.49 -1.10 10.11
CA GLU A 232 -11.45 -1.42 11.54
C GLU A 232 -10.28 -0.69 12.21
N GLY A 233 -10.61 0.39 12.93
CA GLY A 233 -9.64 1.13 13.72
C GLY A 233 -9.09 0.30 14.89
N MET A 234 -7.83 0.53 15.25
CA MET A 234 -7.18 -0.13 16.39
C MET A 234 -6.77 0.81 17.51
N VAL A 235 -6.96 2.12 17.33
CA VAL A 235 -6.63 3.13 18.36
C VAL A 235 -7.92 3.50 19.07
N ALA A 236 -8.12 2.99 20.29
CA ALA A 236 -9.28 3.33 21.11
C ALA A 236 -8.95 4.46 22.12
N ASN A 237 -7.68 4.62 22.47
CA ASN A 237 -7.23 5.60 23.47
C ASN A 237 -5.77 6.02 23.23
N SER A 238 -5.27 6.97 24.04
CA SER A 238 -3.92 7.55 23.91
C SER A 238 -2.78 6.56 24.17
N ARG A 239 -3.04 5.41 24.81
CA ARG A 239 -2.05 4.34 24.97
C ARG A 239 -1.82 3.66 23.62
N ASP A 240 -2.89 3.31 22.91
CA ASP A 240 -2.84 2.63 21.61
C ASP A 240 -2.15 3.50 20.56
N GLN A 241 -2.32 4.83 20.66
CA GLN A 241 -1.73 5.79 19.74
C GLN A 241 -0.20 5.66 19.65
N LYS A 242 0.47 5.29 20.74
CA LYS A 242 1.93 5.15 20.78
C LYS A 242 2.45 3.97 19.94
N TYR A 243 1.56 3.07 19.54
CA TYR A 243 1.92 1.80 18.92
C TYR A 243 1.40 1.68 17.48
N MET A 244 0.70 2.70 16.98
CA MET A 244 0.13 2.69 15.63
C MET A 244 1.17 2.46 14.53
N THR A 245 2.44 2.81 14.78
CA THR A 245 3.59 2.64 13.88
C THR A 245 4.38 1.35 14.13
N GLY A 246 4.00 0.57 15.14
CA GLY A 246 4.69 -0.65 15.57
C GLY A 246 4.30 -1.88 14.76
N ASN A 247 5.27 -2.76 14.50
CA ASN A 247 5.03 -3.98 13.73
C ASN A 247 4.02 -4.95 14.40
N GLY A 248 3.86 -4.89 15.73
CA GLY A 248 2.84 -5.67 16.44
C GLY A 248 1.42 -5.23 16.10
N PHE A 249 1.21 -3.93 15.88
CA PHE A 249 -0.06 -3.40 15.39
C PHE A 249 -0.30 -3.86 13.94
N TYR A 250 0.73 -3.92 13.11
CA TYR A 250 0.57 -4.34 11.72
C TYR A 250 0.10 -5.80 11.64
N LEU A 251 0.69 -6.68 12.45
CA LEU A 251 0.30 -8.08 12.54
C LEU A 251 -1.13 -8.24 13.10
N THR A 252 -1.46 -7.53 14.20
CA THR A 252 -2.80 -7.55 14.79
C THR A 252 -3.87 -7.07 13.80
N HIS A 253 -3.58 -6.02 13.03
CA HIS A 253 -4.49 -5.52 12.01
C HIS A 253 -4.67 -6.51 10.86
N ASN A 254 -3.60 -7.17 10.43
CA ASN A 254 -3.68 -8.24 9.44
C ASN A 254 -4.63 -9.34 9.90
N GLN A 255 -4.54 -9.80 11.15
CA GLN A 255 -5.46 -10.80 11.70
C GLN A 255 -6.92 -10.32 11.75
N LYS A 256 -7.16 -9.03 12.05
CA LYS A 256 -8.51 -8.44 11.99
C LYS A 256 -9.08 -8.51 10.57
N ILE A 257 -8.27 -8.17 9.57
CA ILE A 257 -8.63 -8.25 8.16
C ILE A 257 -8.91 -9.70 7.74
N GLU A 258 -8.05 -10.65 8.10
CA GLU A 258 -8.25 -12.08 7.79
C GLU A 258 -9.54 -12.63 8.40
N ARG A 259 -9.91 -12.19 9.61
CA ARG A 259 -11.19 -12.56 10.23
C ARG A 259 -12.39 -12.00 9.45
N GLN A 260 -12.32 -10.76 8.97
CA GLN A 260 -13.39 -10.20 8.14
C GLN A 260 -13.50 -10.91 6.77
N LEU A 261 -12.37 -11.34 6.20
CA LEU A 261 -12.35 -12.07 4.92
C LEU A 261 -13.00 -13.45 5.01
N GLY A 262 -13.00 -14.09 6.18
CA GLY A 262 -13.77 -15.31 6.43
C GLY A 262 -13.45 -16.48 5.48
N GLY A 263 -12.23 -16.53 4.92
CA GLY A 263 -11.83 -17.55 3.94
C GLY A 263 -12.19 -17.22 2.48
N THR A 264 -12.39 -15.94 2.16
CA THR A 264 -12.40 -15.42 0.77
C THR A 264 -11.27 -16.05 -0.04
N PRO A 265 -11.52 -16.49 -1.29
CA PRO A 265 -10.47 -17.09 -2.13
C PRO A 265 -9.32 -16.13 -2.38
N ASP A 266 -8.10 -16.67 -2.35
CA ASP A 266 -6.89 -15.93 -2.71
C ASP A 266 -7.01 -15.32 -4.11
N GLY A 267 -6.49 -14.10 -4.25
CA GLY A 267 -6.56 -13.36 -5.50
C GLY A 267 -7.92 -12.72 -5.81
N ALA A 268 -8.93 -12.78 -4.93
CA ALA A 268 -10.10 -11.89 -5.03
C ALA A 268 -9.67 -10.42 -4.92
N LEU A 269 -10.36 -9.51 -5.63
CA LEU A 269 -10.15 -8.08 -5.46
C LEU A 269 -10.77 -7.63 -4.12
N VAL A 270 -9.92 -7.32 -3.14
CA VAL A 270 -10.35 -6.89 -1.80
C VAL A 270 -10.05 -5.42 -1.60
N ALA A 271 -11.01 -4.66 -1.09
CA ALA A 271 -10.85 -3.24 -0.80
C ALA A 271 -11.56 -2.82 0.50
N GLY A 272 -11.26 -1.60 0.98
CA GLY A 272 -11.94 -0.98 2.13
C GLY A 272 -11.14 -0.97 3.43
N HIS A 273 -10.28 -1.96 3.64
CA HIS A 273 -9.58 -2.24 4.91
C HIS A 273 -8.32 -1.42 5.20
N LYS A 274 -7.78 -0.67 4.24
CA LYS A 274 -6.58 0.18 4.41
C LYS A 274 -6.78 1.52 3.69
N LYS A 275 -5.86 2.45 3.97
CA LYS A 275 -5.61 3.67 3.22
C LYS A 275 -4.59 3.35 2.12
N ASP A 276 -4.96 3.47 0.86
CA ASP A 276 -4.05 3.38 -0.27
C ASP A 276 -3.06 4.55 -0.21
N ILE A 277 -1.76 4.29 -0.37
CA ILE A 277 -0.78 5.34 -0.67
C ILE A 277 -1.00 5.77 -2.11
N ILE A 278 -1.25 7.06 -2.35
CA ILE A 278 -1.69 7.55 -3.67
C ILE A 278 -0.74 8.54 -4.33
N PHE A 279 -0.81 8.65 -5.65
CA PHE A 279 -0.42 9.85 -6.38
C PHE A 279 -1.56 10.86 -6.38
N SER A 280 -1.23 12.11 -6.04
CA SER A 280 -2.15 13.24 -6.02
C SER A 280 -1.44 14.55 -6.36
N ARG A 281 -2.18 15.62 -6.64
CA ARG A 281 -1.56 16.94 -6.81
C ARG A 281 -0.94 17.44 -5.51
N PHE A 282 -1.52 17.08 -4.37
CA PHE A 282 -0.96 17.43 -3.07
C PHE A 282 0.44 16.86 -2.90
N ALA A 283 0.61 15.55 -3.12
CA ALA A 283 1.90 14.88 -3.01
C ALA A 283 2.92 15.42 -4.04
N ALA A 284 2.48 15.80 -5.24
CA ALA A 284 3.33 16.46 -6.24
C ALA A 284 3.79 17.85 -5.81
N SER A 285 2.90 18.63 -5.19
CA SER A 285 3.20 19.99 -4.74
C SER A 285 4.01 20.04 -3.42
N ARG A 286 4.01 18.94 -2.66
CA ARG A 286 4.67 18.82 -1.36
C ARG A 286 5.48 17.52 -1.30
N PRO A 287 6.67 17.50 -1.90
CA PRO A 287 7.46 16.27 -2.04
C PRO A 287 7.89 15.66 -0.70
N ASP A 288 7.84 16.41 0.41
CA ASP A 288 8.12 15.99 1.78
C ASP A 288 6.90 15.38 2.52
N ARG A 289 5.73 15.31 1.88
CA ARG A 289 4.46 14.88 2.49
C ARG A 289 3.92 13.59 1.91
N LEU A 290 3.20 12.85 2.75
CA LEU A 290 2.40 11.69 2.37
C LEU A 290 1.00 12.13 1.94
N ASP A 291 0.48 11.54 0.87
CA ASP A 291 -0.95 11.47 0.62
C ASP A 291 -1.44 10.03 0.50
N PHE A 292 -2.64 9.82 1.01
CA PHE A 292 -3.24 8.51 1.20
C PHE A 292 -4.75 8.66 1.31
N TYR A 293 -5.48 7.67 0.81
CA TYR A 293 -6.92 7.74 0.65
C TYR A 293 -7.59 6.41 0.97
N GLY A 294 -8.83 6.45 1.44
CA GLY A 294 -9.66 5.27 1.63
C GLY A 294 -9.97 4.97 3.08
N PHE A 295 -9.73 3.72 3.50
CA PHE A 295 -10.20 3.18 4.79
C PHE A 295 -11.72 3.38 4.93
N PHE A 296 -12.48 2.55 4.23
CA PHE A 296 -13.88 2.83 3.93
C PHE A 296 -14.82 2.34 5.04
N ARG A 297 -15.86 3.13 5.31
CA ARG A 297 -16.99 2.70 6.14
C ARG A 297 -17.84 1.67 5.40
N ALA A 298 -18.69 0.95 6.13
CA ALA A 298 -19.63 -0.03 5.57
C ALA A 298 -20.57 0.56 4.49
N ASN A 299 -20.85 1.87 4.54
CA ASN A 299 -21.66 2.57 3.54
C ASN A 299 -20.87 3.00 2.28
N GLY A 300 -19.57 2.66 2.19
CA GLY A 300 -18.71 3.02 1.07
C GLY A 300 -18.15 4.44 1.11
N THR A 301 -18.33 5.19 2.19
CA THR A 301 -17.67 6.49 2.36
C THR A 301 -16.25 6.29 2.90
N ALA A 302 -15.24 6.87 2.22
CA ALA A 302 -13.87 6.91 2.73
C ALA A 302 -13.80 7.61 4.10
N ILE A 303 -12.99 7.08 5.02
CA ILE A 303 -12.69 7.77 6.28
C ILE A 303 -11.54 8.76 6.05
N GLN A 304 -10.53 8.34 5.29
CA GLN A 304 -9.42 9.18 4.88
C GLN A 304 -9.69 9.78 3.49
N ASN A 305 -9.82 11.11 3.44
CA ASN A 305 -9.85 11.86 2.17
C ASN A 305 -8.41 12.18 1.72
N ALA A 306 -8.22 12.38 0.41
CA ALA A 306 -6.96 12.83 -0.17
C ALA A 306 -6.74 14.34 0.03
N GLY A 307 -5.54 14.83 -0.30
CA GLY A 307 -5.31 16.24 -0.56
C GLY A 307 -4.93 17.11 0.63
N GLY A 308 -4.42 16.53 1.73
CA GLY A 308 -4.16 17.36 2.92
C GLY A 308 -3.58 16.71 4.17
N GLY A 309 -3.04 15.49 4.10
CA GLY A 309 -2.56 14.78 5.29
C GLY A 309 -1.50 15.55 6.09
N PRO A 310 -1.52 15.49 7.44
CA PRO A 310 -0.54 16.19 8.29
C PRO A 310 0.84 15.51 8.30
N HIS A 311 0.92 14.30 7.74
CA HIS A 311 2.06 13.42 7.86
C HIS A 311 3.16 13.73 6.83
N ASP A 312 4.41 13.58 7.27
CA ASP A 312 5.54 13.58 6.34
C ASP A 312 5.61 12.26 5.56
N ASN A 313 6.45 12.25 4.53
CA ASN A 313 6.63 11.09 3.66
C ASN A 313 7.42 9.92 4.29
N LEU A 314 7.78 9.98 5.58
CA LEU A 314 8.35 8.86 6.33
C LEU A 314 7.39 8.30 7.40
N TYR A 315 6.22 8.90 7.55
CA TYR A 315 5.18 8.39 8.41
C TYR A 315 4.58 7.11 7.83
N VAL A 316 4.29 6.16 8.72
CA VAL A 316 3.53 4.96 8.40
C VAL A 316 2.94 4.32 9.64
N ASP A 317 1.65 4.01 9.56
CA ASP A 317 0.92 3.28 10.58
C ASP A 317 0.26 2.00 10.03
N TYR A 318 -0.39 1.25 10.90
CA TYR A 318 -1.04 -0.02 10.58
C TYR A 318 -2.11 0.07 9.49
N SER A 319 -2.67 1.26 9.26
CA SER A 319 -3.77 1.48 8.31
C SER A 319 -3.28 1.69 6.88
N HIS A 320 -1.98 1.87 6.66
CA HIS A 320 -1.43 2.07 5.31
C HIS A 320 -1.40 0.77 4.51
N GLY A 321 -1.65 0.91 3.20
CA GLY A 321 -1.59 -0.15 2.22
C GLY A 321 -0.90 0.33 0.93
N ALA A 322 0.13 -0.41 0.49
CA ALA A 322 0.71 -0.24 -0.82
C ALA A 322 0.02 -1.18 -1.81
N ARG A 323 -0.94 -0.66 -2.58
CA ARG A 323 -1.56 -1.39 -3.70
C ARG A 323 -0.90 -0.90 -4.98
N PHE A 324 -0.30 -1.81 -5.73
CA PHE A 324 0.34 -1.43 -6.99
C PHE A 324 -0.64 -1.50 -8.16
N VAL A 325 -0.43 -0.58 -9.08
CA VAL A 325 -1.09 -0.50 -10.38
C VAL A 325 -0.07 -0.87 -11.45
N GLY A 326 -0.48 -1.58 -12.50
CA GLY A 326 0.39 -1.85 -13.64
C GLY A 326 0.76 -0.55 -14.35
N GLU A 327 1.99 -0.45 -14.84
CA GLU A 327 2.47 0.71 -15.62
C GLU A 327 1.66 0.93 -16.91
N THR A 328 1.01 -0.11 -17.43
CA THR A 328 0.16 -0.05 -18.63
C THR A 328 -1.32 0.03 -18.28
N VAL A 329 -2.02 0.96 -18.93
CA VAL A 329 -3.47 1.14 -18.90
C VAL A 329 -4.01 1.04 -20.33
N LEU A 330 -5.18 0.44 -20.53
CA LEU A 330 -5.85 0.42 -21.84
C LEU A 330 -6.87 1.57 -21.92
N VAL A 331 -6.54 2.63 -22.66
CA VAL A 331 -7.44 3.76 -22.94
C VAL A 331 -8.24 3.47 -24.19
N ASN A 332 -9.55 3.24 -24.05
CA ASN A 332 -10.42 2.78 -25.14
C ASN A 332 -9.82 1.58 -25.91
N GLY A 333 -9.22 0.64 -25.18
CA GLY A 333 -8.56 -0.55 -25.74
C GLY A 333 -7.14 -0.32 -26.26
N GLN A 334 -6.64 0.92 -26.29
CA GLN A 334 -5.26 1.23 -26.72
C GLN A 334 -4.30 1.28 -25.52
N PRO A 335 -3.18 0.53 -25.53
CA PRO A 335 -2.24 0.55 -24.43
C PRO A 335 -1.51 1.88 -24.33
N MET A 336 -1.49 2.47 -23.14
CA MET A 336 -0.77 3.71 -22.80
C MET A 336 -0.05 3.52 -21.47
N ARG A 337 1.04 4.28 -21.25
CA ARG A 337 1.68 4.36 -19.93
C ARG A 337 0.79 5.15 -18.98
N TYR A 338 0.62 4.65 -17.77
CA TYR A 338 -0.21 5.26 -16.73
C TYR A 338 0.22 6.70 -16.42
N SER A 339 1.53 6.96 -16.35
CA SER A 339 2.12 8.30 -16.18
C SER A 339 1.79 9.27 -17.33
N ASP A 340 1.75 8.78 -18.57
CA ASP A 340 1.47 9.60 -19.75
C ASP A 340 0.00 9.99 -19.79
N VAL A 341 -0.89 9.09 -19.36
CA VAL A 341 -2.32 9.37 -19.20
C VAL A 341 -2.53 10.43 -18.10
N LEU A 342 -1.86 10.29 -16.94
CA LEU A 342 -1.96 11.26 -15.84
C LEU A 342 -1.38 12.64 -16.15
N SER A 343 -0.32 12.72 -16.95
CA SER A 343 0.31 14.01 -17.31
C SER A 343 -0.39 14.72 -18.47
N ASN A 344 -1.25 14.02 -19.22
CA ASN A 344 -1.95 14.59 -20.37
C ASN A 344 -3.27 15.27 -19.95
N PRO A 345 -3.45 16.60 -20.12
CA PRO A 345 -4.66 17.31 -19.70
C PRO A 345 -5.97 16.79 -20.30
N ARG A 346 -5.92 16.08 -21.43
CA ARG A 346 -7.09 15.52 -22.11
C ARG A 346 -7.47 14.14 -21.61
N LEU A 347 -6.50 13.40 -21.07
CA LEU A 347 -6.69 12.02 -20.63
C LEU A 347 -6.63 11.86 -19.11
N ALA A 348 -6.07 12.83 -18.38
CA ALA A 348 -5.89 12.76 -16.94
C ALA A 348 -7.21 12.53 -16.21
N GLY A 349 -8.33 13.04 -16.73
CA GLY A 349 -9.67 12.78 -16.21
C GLY A 349 -10.09 11.30 -16.20
N LEU A 350 -9.40 10.42 -16.91
CA LEU A 350 -9.57 8.96 -16.80
C LEU A 350 -9.02 8.43 -15.49
N LEU A 351 -7.93 9.01 -14.98
CA LEU A 351 -7.18 8.48 -13.85
C LEU A 351 -7.17 9.41 -12.64
N SER A 352 -7.57 10.67 -12.74
CA SER A 352 -7.63 11.60 -11.62
C SER A 352 -8.71 12.65 -11.82
N ASP A 353 -9.52 12.88 -10.79
CA ASP A 353 -10.50 13.97 -10.77
C ASP A 353 -9.86 15.32 -10.40
N GLU A 354 -8.57 15.32 -10.03
CA GLU A 354 -7.78 16.52 -9.77
C GLU A 354 -7.20 17.14 -11.08
N GLY A 355 -7.39 16.48 -12.22
CA GLY A 355 -6.74 16.81 -13.48
C GLY A 355 -5.32 16.22 -13.56
N THR A 356 -4.40 16.92 -14.22
CA THR A 356 -3.05 16.37 -14.43
C THR A 356 -2.26 16.22 -13.14
N VAL A 357 -1.57 15.09 -13.01
CA VAL A 357 -0.65 14.77 -11.91
C VAL A 357 0.71 14.37 -12.48
N ASP A 358 1.77 15.10 -12.13
CA ASP A 358 3.14 14.73 -12.51
C ASP A 358 3.74 13.75 -11.50
N VAL A 359 3.58 12.47 -11.78
CA VAL A 359 4.05 11.37 -10.92
C VAL A 359 5.57 11.30 -10.79
N ASN A 360 6.33 11.92 -11.70
CA ASN A 360 7.79 11.84 -11.71
C ASN A 360 8.43 12.54 -10.51
N SER A 361 7.72 13.47 -9.86
CA SER A 361 8.22 14.21 -8.71
C SER A 361 7.81 13.60 -7.36
N ILE A 362 6.82 12.70 -7.36
CA ILE A 362 6.14 12.25 -6.14
C ILE A 362 6.97 11.17 -5.42
N TYR A 363 7.15 11.33 -4.11
CA TYR A 363 7.81 10.37 -3.20
C TYR A 363 9.28 10.01 -3.52
N ARG A 364 9.97 10.84 -4.31
CA ARG A 364 11.40 10.66 -4.62
C ARG A 364 12.35 11.43 -3.70
N GLN A 365 11.80 12.27 -2.82
CA GLN A 365 12.57 13.16 -1.95
C GLN A 365 12.27 12.83 -0.49
N PRO A 366 12.90 11.79 0.09
CA PRO A 366 12.63 11.45 1.47
C PRO A 366 13.03 12.60 2.41
N LYS A 367 12.23 12.83 3.44
CA LYS A 367 12.52 13.85 4.47
C LYS A 367 13.86 13.61 5.17
N ASP A 368 14.24 12.34 5.36
CA ASP A 368 15.58 11.92 5.76
C ASP A 368 16.34 11.35 4.56
N SER A 369 17.46 11.96 4.22
CA SER A 369 18.34 11.54 3.13
C SER A 369 18.86 10.10 3.24
N SER A 370 18.87 9.50 4.43
CA SER A 370 19.28 8.10 4.62
C SER A 370 18.40 7.11 3.84
N TYR A 371 17.13 7.45 3.62
CA TYR A 371 16.18 6.65 2.85
C TYR A 371 16.46 6.64 1.34
N ARG A 372 17.40 7.46 0.85
CA ARG A 372 17.89 7.34 -0.54
C ARG A 372 18.50 5.97 -0.82
N ALA A 373 18.90 5.22 0.20
CA ALA A 373 19.37 3.85 0.09
C ALA A 373 18.31 2.84 -0.44
N LEU A 374 17.04 3.25 -0.54
CA LEU A 374 15.96 2.41 -1.11
C LEU A 374 15.94 2.42 -2.65
N TYR A 375 16.50 3.46 -3.27
CA TYR A 375 16.67 3.60 -4.71
C TYR A 375 18.02 3.01 -5.14
#